data_AF-A0A8J2HE14-F1
#
_entry.id   AF-A0A8J2HE14-F1
#
_cell.length_a   1.000
_cell.length_b   1.000
_cell.length_c   1.000
_cell.angle_alpha   90.00
_cell.angle_beta   90.00
_cell.angle_gamma   90.00
#
_symmetry.space_group_name_H-M   'P 1'
#
loop_
_entity.id
_entity.type
_entity.pdbx_description
1 polymer ?
#
loop_
_entity_poly.entity_id
_entity_poly.type
_entity_poly.pdbx_seq_one_letter_code
_entity_poly.pdbx_strand_id
1 'polypeptide(L)'
;MKILVFSLLLNISIQTNFPSVTVTAEMLQQRLGVNSIDKSSTSKPISDIDLPPTLPMIFGTENSSVIFAQSGSIALLPCIIHNLGDGTVSWIRRKAVQQLLTVGLSTYASDGRFQAIHFHHNEDWTLQIKYVQSRDAGIYECQVSTHPPTSIFLFLEVVEASAEIDGPAEKFVRPGSTLQLHCQVKKSTEVPSYLFWFHNFRMINYDVDLGVNVSTDLTNRESWLYVPRALDRHSGNYTCKASNAQPARVYVHIFNGDNPAAMQHSLASTRSTFLATLAWLIISAVQTSIDSQLRIF
;
A
#
# COMPACT_ATOMS: atom_id res chain seq x y z
N MET A 1 55.53 -8.67 -12.13
CA MET A 1 56.46 -7.92 -11.25
C MET A 1 55.60 -6.94 -10.46
N LYS A 2 55.14 -7.30 -9.26
CA LYS A 2 55.58 -6.70 -7.97
C LYS A 2 55.36 -5.16 -7.99
N ILE A 3 54.52 -4.50 -7.19
CA ILE A 3 54.45 -4.51 -5.71
C ILE A 3 53.37 -3.49 -5.21
N LEU A 4 52.62 -3.90 -4.17
CA LEU A 4 52.06 -3.22 -2.98
C LEU A 4 51.20 -1.92 -3.04
N VAL A 5 49.96 -2.08 -2.55
CA VAL A 5 49.12 -1.07 -1.90
C VAL A 5 49.62 -0.84 -0.47
N PHE A 6 49.90 0.41 -0.09
CA PHE A 6 50.17 0.83 1.29
C PHE A 6 48.90 1.49 1.85
N SER A 7 48.34 0.92 2.92
CA SER A 7 47.33 1.56 3.76
C SER A 7 47.86 1.52 5.19
N LEU A 8 48.09 2.71 5.78
CA LEU A 8 48.46 2.86 7.18
C LEU A 8 47.30 2.42 8.09
N LEU A 9 47.55 1.44 8.95
CA LEU A 9 46.76 1.19 10.16
C LEU A 9 47.56 1.71 11.37
N LEU A 10 46.91 2.55 12.18
CA LEU A 10 47.40 2.89 13.52
C LEU A 10 47.13 1.72 14.47
N ASN A 11 48.18 1.24 15.13
CA ASN A 11 48.15 0.27 16.22
C ASN A 11 47.71 0.91 17.54
N ILE A 12 46.75 0.30 18.24
CA ILE A 12 46.65 0.35 19.70
C ILE A 12 46.51 -1.09 20.20
N SER A 13 47.49 -1.54 20.98
CA SER A 13 47.57 -2.86 21.60
C SER A 13 46.60 -2.98 22.78
N ILE A 14 45.89 -4.11 22.87
CA ILE A 14 45.49 -4.70 24.15
C ILE A 14 45.92 -6.17 24.13
N GLN A 15 46.76 -6.51 25.10
CA GLN A 15 47.44 -7.78 25.24
C GLN A 15 46.68 -8.61 26.28
N THR A 16 46.09 -9.73 25.87
CA THR A 16 45.60 -10.75 26.81
C THR A 16 46.11 -12.11 26.38
N ASN A 17 47.14 -12.58 27.11
CA ASN A 17 47.65 -13.94 27.05
C ASN A 17 46.62 -14.88 27.68
N PHE A 18 46.28 -15.96 26.99
CA PHE A 18 45.75 -17.18 27.61
C PHE A 18 46.62 -18.37 27.17
N PRO A 19 47.31 -19.04 28.11
CA PRO A 19 47.96 -20.31 27.82
C PRO A 19 46.98 -21.47 27.99
N SER A 20 46.98 -22.37 27.01
CA SER A 20 46.32 -23.68 27.07
C SER A 20 47.00 -24.57 28.10
N VAL A 21 46.27 -25.08 29.08
CA VAL A 21 46.76 -26.13 30.00
C VAL A 21 45.82 -27.32 29.96
N THR A 22 46.35 -28.41 29.41
CA THR A 22 45.82 -29.77 29.45
C THR A 22 45.85 -30.27 30.90
N VAL A 23 44.74 -30.78 31.41
CA VAL A 23 44.68 -31.42 32.73
C VAL A 23 44.38 -32.90 32.53
N THR A 24 45.40 -33.73 32.78
CA THR A 24 45.26 -35.19 32.90
C THR A 24 44.60 -35.55 34.22
N ALA A 25 43.79 -36.61 34.20
CA ALA A 25 43.05 -37.13 35.33
C ALA A 25 43.99 -37.76 36.36
N GLU A 26 44.25 -37.07 37.46
CA GLU A 26 44.54 -37.63 38.78
C GLU A 26 44.62 -36.48 39.80
N MET A 27 44.03 -36.68 40.97
CA MET A 27 44.09 -35.82 42.18
C MET A 27 43.07 -34.68 42.33
N LEU A 28 41.85 -35.00 42.78
CA LEU A 28 41.32 -34.48 44.06
C LEU A 28 40.00 -35.15 44.42
N GLN A 29 40.13 -36.17 45.25
CA GLN A 29 39.05 -36.92 45.85
C GLN A 29 39.13 -36.68 47.36
N GLN A 30 38.32 -35.76 47.91
CA GLN A 30 37.91 -35.83 49.32
C GLN A 30 36.78 -34.88 49.72
N ARG A 31 35.79 -35.47 50.41
CA ARG A 31 34.63 -34.90 51.13
C ARG A 31 33.50 -34.42 50.21
N LEU A 32 32.33 -35.07 50.17
CA LEU A 32 31.51 -35.54 51.29
C LEU A 32 30.93 -36.93 50.99
N GLY A 33 30.90 -37.79 52.02
CA GLY A 33 30.49 -39.18 51.91
C GLY A 33 28.98 -39.40 51.99
N VAL A 34 28.55 -40.48 51.34
CA VAL A 34 27.39 -41.29 51.76
C VAL A 34 27.80 -42.75 51.57
N ASN A 35 27.84 -43.48 52.69
CA ASN A 35 27.95 -44.94 52.73
C ASN A 35 26.56 -45.54 52.55
N SER A 36 26.37 -46.44 51.59
CA SER A 36 25.97 -47.83 51.86
C SER A 36 25.85 -48.62 50.55
N ILE A 37 26.36 -49.83 50.61
CA ILE A 37 26.25 -50.87 49.60
C ILE A 37 24.83 -51.41 49.65
N ASP A 38 24.12 -51.46 48.52
CA ASP A 38 23.21 -52.56 48.25
C ASP A 38 23.35 -53.00 46.79
N LYS A 39 23.79 -54.25 46.65
CA LYS A 39 23.82 -54.98 45.38
C LYS A 39 22.40 -55.44 45.08
N SER A 40 21.77 -54.86 44.06
CA SER A 40 20.66 -55.49 43.37
C SER A 40 20.69 -55.11 41.91
N SER A 41 21.12 -56.07 41.10
CA SER A 41 21.00 -56.08 39.65
C SER A 41 19.53 -56.03 39.24
N THR A 42 19.09 -54.93 38.61
CA THR A 42 18.07 -54.97 37.57
C THR A 42 18.28 -53.76 36.66
N SER A 43 18.86 -53.99 35.49
CA SER A 43 18.88 -52.99 34.42
C SER A 43 17.44 -52.69 33.99
N LYS A 44 16.88 -51.57 34.46
CA LYS A 44 15.66 -51.01 33.85
C LYS A 44 16.03 -50.45 32.48
N PRO A 45 15.21 -50.69 31.43
CA PRO A 45 15.41 -50.05 30.15
C PRO A 45 15.34 -48.53 30.32
N ILE A 46 16.14 -47.81 29.53
CA ILE A 46 15.99 -46.36 29.34
C ILE A 46 14.70 -46.16 28.56
N SER A 47 13.56 -46.22 29.26
CA SER A 47 12.29 -45.70 28.77
C SER A 47 11.92 -44.54 29.67
N ASP A 48 11.62 -43.42 29.00
CA ASP A 48 11.05 -42.21 29.56
C ASP A 48 12.05 -41.25 30.21
N ILE A 49 12.87 -40.63 29.35
CA ILE A 49 13.27 -39.24 29.60
C ILE A 49 11.98 -38.43 29.43
N ASP A 50 11.37 -37.99 30.53
CA ASP A 50 10.27 -37.04 30.52
C ASP A 50 10.73 -35.75 29.85
N LEU A 51 10.55 -35.68 28.53
CA LEU A 51 10.75 -34.45 27.77
C LEU A 51 9.67 -33.47 28.27
N PRO A 52 10.02 -32.22 28.62
CA PRO A 52 9.04 -31.24 29.03
C PRO A 52 7.93 -31.12 27.97
N PRO A 53 6.66 -30.92 28.39
CA PRO A 53 5.55 -30.82 27.44
C PRO A 53 5.85 -29.71 26.43
N THR A 54 5.92 -30.08 25.15
CA THR A 54 6.04 -29.12 24.06
C THR A 54 4.84 -28.18 24.12
N LEU A 55 5.10 -26.88 24.21
CA LEU A 55 4.04 -25.88 24.20
C LEU A 55 3.17 -26.04 22.95
N PRO A 56 1.84 -25.85 23.05
CA PRO A 56 0.96 -25.99 21.90
C PRO A 56 1.30 -24.94 20.83
N MET A 57 1.14 -25.33 19.57
CA MET A 57 1.25 -24.41 18.43
C MET A 57 0.06 -23.44 18.44
N ILE A 58 0.36 -22.15 18.28
CA ILE A 58 -0.64 -21.07 18.33
C ILE A 58 -0.35 -20.07 17.21
N PHE A 59 -1.39 -19.63 16.49
CA PHE A 59 -1.27 -18.48 15.59
C PHE A 59 -1.20 -17.18 16.38
N GLY A 60 -0.12 -16.42 16.20
CA GLY A 60 0.01 -15.05 16.69
C GLY A 60 -0.71 -14.03 15.80
N THR A 61 -0.93 -14.36 14.52
CA THR A 61 -1.77 -13.53 13.65
C THR A 61 -3.25 -13.87 13.83
N GLU A 62 -4.08 -12.84 13.99
CA GLU A 62 -5.52 -13.00 14.12
C GLU A 62 -6.15 -13.59 12.85
N ASN A 63 -7.16 -14.43 13.02
CA ASN A 63 -7.91 -14.97 11.91
C ASN A 63 -8.84 -13.91 11.32
N SER A 64 -8.99 -13.89 10.00
CA SER A 64 -9.82 -12.94 9.24
C SER A 64 -9.32 -11.49 9.28
N SER A 65 -8.01 -11.27 9.45
CA SER A 65 -7.41 -9.94 9.30
C SER A 65 -7.52 -9.39 7.88
N VAL A 66 -7.75 -8.09 7.76
CA VAL A 66 -7.78 -7.36 6.49
C VAL A 66 -6.46 -6.64 6.27
N ILE A 67 -5.80 -6.93 5.16
CA ILE A 67 -4.53 -6.33 4.76
C ILE A 67 -4.78 -5.41 3.57
N PHE A 68 -4.40 -4.15 3.70
CA PHE A 68 -4.47 -3.17 2.61
C PHE A 68 -3.13 -3.08 1.90
N ALA A 69 -3.14 -3.15 0.58
CA ALA A 69 -1.98 -2.90 -0.25
C ALA A 69 -2.33 -1.97 -1.40
N GLN A 70 -1.39 -1.10 -1.75
CA GLN A 70 -1.56 -0.22 -2.88
C GLN A 70 -1.25 -0.96 -4.20
N SER A 71 -2.02 -0.68 -5.24
CA SER A 71 -1.70 -1.15 -6.60
C SER A 71 -0.27 -0.75 -6.99
N GLY A 72 0.50 -1.72 -7.46
CA GLY A 72 1.91 -1.59 -7.82
C GLY A 72 2.90 -1.72 -6.66
N SER A 73 2.46 -1.67 -5.40
CA SER A 73 3.35 -1.83 -4.23
C SER A 73 3.61 -3.31 -3.90
N ILE A 74 4.25 -3.56 -2.75
CA ILE A 74 4.46 -4.90 -2.20
C ILE A 74 3.42 -5.13 -1.11
N ALA A 75 2.62 -6.20 -1.23
CA ALA A 75 1.77 -6.66 -0.12
C ALA A 75 2.55 -7.65 0.74
N LEU A 76 2.44 -7.51 2.06
CA LEU A 76 2.97 -8.43 3.05
C LEU A 76 1.80 -8.98 3.85
N LEU A 77 1.51 -10.27 3.68
CA LEU A 77 0.46 -10.95 4.43
C LEU A 77 1.12 -11.69 5.60
N PRO A 78 0.95 -11.22 6.85
CA PRO A 78 1.61 -11.82 7.99
C PRO A 78 0.98 -13.18 8.34
N CYS A 79 1.81 -14.11 8.77
CA CYS A 79 1.35 -15.31 9.47
C CYS A 79 2.39 -15.66 10.54
N ILE A 80 2.14 -15.20 11.76
CA ILE A 80 3.01 -15.43 12.91
C ILE A 80 2.52 -16.69 13.60
N ILE A 81 3.42 -17.64 13.84
CA ILE A 81 3.10 -18.94 14.44
C ILE A 81 4.10 -19.25 15.56
N HIS A 82 3.58 -19.38 16.77
CA HIS A 82 4.34 -19.76 17.94
C HIS A 82 4.42 -21.29 18.07
N ASN A 83 5.57 -21.79 18.52
CA ASN A 83 5.80 -23.23 18.76
C ASN A 83 5.51 -24.13 17.54
N LEU A 84 5.94 -23.71 16.35
CA LEU A 84 5.71 -24.46 15.09
C LEU A 84 6.32 -25.88 15.12
N GLY A 85 7.42 -26.08 15.86
CA GLY A 85 8.12 -27.36 15.93
C GLY A 85 8.70 -27.77 14.56
N ASP A 86 8.41 -28.98 14.13
CA ASP A 86 8.73 -29.53 12.80
C ASP A 86 7.63 -29.28 11.75
N GLY A 87 6.59 -28.54 12.12
CA GLY A 87 5.50 -28.16 11.23
C GLY A 87 5.98 -27.31 10.05
N THR A 88 5.27 -27.43 8.93
CA THR A 88 5.53 -26.64 7.73
C THR A 88 4.35 -25.71 7.44
N VAL A 89 4.65 -24.48 7.07
CA VAL A 89 3.66 -23.46 6.70
C VAL A 89 3.44 -23.45 5.20
N SER A 90 2.19 -23.39 4.77
CA SER A 90 1.80 -23.30 3.37
C SER A 90 0.87 -22.11 3.14
N TRP A 91 1.10 -21.37 2.05
CA TRP A 91 0.22 -20.31 1.61
C TRP A 91 -0.65 -20.77 0.46
N ILE A 92 -1.96 -20.58 0.60
CA ILE A 92 -2.94 -21.02 -0.39
C ILE A 92 -3.83 -19.83 -0.75
N ARG A 93 -4.04 -19.59 -2.04
CA ARG A 93 -4.98 -18.59 -2.52
C ARG A 93 -6.34 -19.23 -2.74
N ARG A 94 -7.37 -18.68 -2.10
CA ARG A 94 -8.74 -19.19 -2.19
C ARG A 94 -9.49 -18.44 -3.30
N LYS A 95 -9.67 -19.10 -4.44
CA LYS A 95 -10.55 -18.67 -5.54
C LYS A 95 -11.62 -19.74 -5.78
N ALA A 96 -12.21 -19.78 -6.98
CA ALA A 96 -13.06 -20.88 -7.43
C ALA A 96 -12.36 -22.24 -7.29
N VAL A 97 -11.05 -22.29 -7.54
CA VAL A 97 -10.19 -23.44 -7.24
C VAL A 97 -9.09 -22.96 -6.27
N GLN A 98 -8.75 -23.79 -5.29
CA GLN A 98 -7.65 -23.51 -4.37
C GLN A 98 -6.33 -23.60 -5.13
N GLN A 99 -5.51 -22.56 -5.01
CA GLN A 99 -4.20 -22.49 -5.65
C GLN A 99 -3.12 -22.48 -4.57
N LEU A 100 -2.30 -23.53 -4.52
CA LEU A 100 -1.11 -23.56 -3.69
C LEU A 100 -0.10 -22.51 -4.19
N LEU A 101 0.35 -21.64 -3.30
CA LEU A 101 1.33 -20.59 -3.60
C LEU A 101 2.73 -21.00 -3.15
N THR A 102 2.88 -21.37 -1.88
CA THR A 102 4.17 -21.74 -1.29
C THR A 102 4.00 -22.87 -0.28
N VAL A 103 5.07 -23.65 -0.09
CA VAL A 103 5.23 -24.62 1.01
C VAL A 103 6.61 -24.38 1.61
N GLY A 104 6.63 -23.97 2.88
CA GLY A 104 7.79 -23.35 3.49
C GLY A 104 8.30 -22.17 2.62
N LEU A 105 9.60 -22.16 2.35
CA LEU A 105 10.25 -21.17 1.48
C LEU A 105 10.13 -21.50 -0.02
N SER A 106 9.63 -22.68 -0.38
CA SER A 106 9.52 -23.11 -1.78
C SER A 106 8.27 -22.53 -2.43
N THR A 107 8.43 -21.90 -3.59
CA THR A 107 7.33 -21.32 -4.36
C THR A 107 6.79 -22.33 -5.37
N TYR A 108 5.49 -22.59 -5.33
CA TYR A 108 4.75 -23.48 -6.23
C TYR A 108 3.86 -22.73 -7.22
N ALA A 109 3.51 -21.48 -6.91
CA ALA A 109 2.83 -20.61 -7.85
C ALA A 109 3.66 -20.45 -9.14
N SER A 110 3.00 -20.46 -10.29
CA SER A 110 3.63 -20.13 -11.58
C SER A 110 4.04 -18.66 -11.68
N ASP A 111 3.41 -17.79 -10.90
CA ASP A 111 3.70 -16.36 -10.83
C ASP A 111 4.81 -16.10 -9.80
N GLY A 112 5.99 -15.71 -10.27
CA GLY A 112 7.18 -15.47 -9.44
C GLY A 112 7.09 -14.25 -8.50
N ARG A 113 5.99 -13.51 -8.52
CA ARG A 113 5.72 -12.41 -7.58
C ARG A 113 5.35 -12.89 -6.18
N PHE A 114 4.83 -14.11 -6.05
CA PHE A 114 4.47 -14.73 -4.76
C PHE A 114 5.70 -15.39 -4.16
N GLN A 115 6.11 -14.96 -2.97
CA GLN A 115 7.29 -15.48 -2.29
C GLN A 115 7.03 -15.56 -0.79
N ALA A 116 7.41 -16.66 -0.15
CA ALA A 116 7.39 -16.75 1.31
C ALA A 116 8.68 -16.15 1.88
N ILE A 117 8.53 -15.31 2.90
CA ILE A 117 9.62 -14.74 3.66
C ILE A 117 9.54 -15.31 5.07
N HIS A 118 10.67 -15.86 5.51
CA HIS A 118 10.87 -16.37 6.85
C HIS A 118 12.34 -16.21 7.21
N PHE A 119 12.61 -15.63 8.37
CA PHE A 119 13.97 -15.53 8.90
C PHE A 119 14.23 -16.67 9.87
N HIS A 120 15.44 -17.25 9.82
CA HIS A 120 15.80 -18.34 10.73
C HIS A 120 15.65 -17.88 12.19
N HIS A 121 14.99 -18.70 13.01
CA HIS A 121 14.61 -18.40 14.41
C HIS A 121 13.53 -17.34 14.62
N ASN A 122 12.92 -16.80 13.56
CA ASN A 122 11.75 -15.95 13.68
C ASN A 122 10.48 -16.79 13.55
N GLU A 123 9.37 -16.32 14.12
CA GLU A 123 8.07 -17.00 14.07
C GLU A 123 7.21 -16.50 12.89
N ASP A 124 7.77 -15.63 12.06
CA ASP A 124 7.10 -15.01 10.93
C ASP A 124 7.16 -15.86 9.65
N TRP A 125 6.00 -16.13 9.08
CA TRP A 125 5.83 -16.78 7.78
C TRP A 125 5.04 -15.89 6.86
N THR A 126 5.66 -14.79 6.45
CA THR A 126 4.98 -13.74 5.67
C THR A 126 4.93 -14.10 4.19
N LEU A 127 3.75 -14.04 3.58
CA LEU A 127 3.65 -14.09 2.12
C LEU A 127 3.87 -12.68 1.55
N GLN A 128 4.89 -12.56 0.72
CA GLN A 128 5.16 -11.36 -0.06
C GLN A 128 4.54 -11.51 -1.46
N ILE A 129 3.84 -10.47 -1.90
CA ILE A 129 3.33 -10.33 -3.26
C ILE A 129 3.89 -9.04 -3.86
N LYS A 130 4.77 -9.17 -4.85
CA LYS A 130 5.37 -8.00 -5.53
C LYS A 130 4.43 -7.44 -6.60
N TYR A 131 4.48 -6.13 -6.82
CA TYR A 131 3.73 -5.43 -7.87
C TYR A 131 2.24 -5.80 -7.84
N VAL A 132 1.62 -5.60 -6.67
CA VAL A 132 0.24 -6.02 -6.38
C VAL A 132 -0.71 -5.43 -7.42
N GLN A 133 -1.68 -6.22 -7.86
CA GLN A 133 -2.68 -5.78 -8.83
C GLN A 133 -4.07 -5.94 -8.26
N SER A 134 -5.06 -5.22 -8.78
CA SER A 134 -6.46 -5.32 -8.31
C SER A 134 -7.00 -6.75 -8.39
N ARG A 135 -6.51 -7.54 -9.36
CA ARG A 135 -6.84 -8.97 -9.50
C ARG A 135 -6.26 -9.86 -8.41
N ASP A 136 -5.33 -9.37 -7.59
CA ASP A 136 -4.70 -10.10 -6.49
C ASP A 136 -5.53 -10.05 -5.21
N ALA A 137 -6.52 -9.15 -5.14
CA ALA A 137 -7.46 -9.08 -4.03
C ALA A 137 -8.18 -10.42 -3.79
N GLY A 138 -8.56 -10.66 -2.54
CA GLY A 138 -9.29 -11.86 -2.12
C GLY A 138 -8.70 -12.55 -0.90
N ILE A 139 -9.14 -13.79 -0.68
CA ILE A 139 -8.82 -14.56 0.53
C ILE A 139 -7.55 -15.38 0.32
N TYR A 140 -6.64 -15.28 1.27
CA TYR A 140 -5.44 -16.08 1.39
C TYR A 140 -5.52 -16.90 2.68
N GLU A 141 -5.07 -18.14 2.61
CA GLU A 141 -5.05 -19.08 3.72
C GLU A 141 -3.60 -19.36 4.09
N CYS A 142 -3.25 -19.10 5.35
CA CYS A 142 -2.02 -19.60 5.94
C CYS A 142 -2.35 -20.90 6.68
N GLN A 143 -1.80 -22.01 6.20
CA GLN A 143 -2.06 -23.35 6.71
C GLN A 143 -0.81 -23.95 7.33
N VAL A 144 -0.95 -24.63 8.46
CA VAL A 144 0.12 -25.37 9.12
C VAL A 144 -0.16 -26.87 9.01
N SER A 145 0.88 -27.66 8.75
CA SER A 145 0.83 -29.12 8.56
C SER A 145 0.59 -29.94 9.84
N THR A 146 -0.20 -29.43 10.78
CA THR A 146 -0.63 -30.14 11.98
C THR A 146 -1.57 -31.31 11.62
N HIS A 147 -1.83 -32.19 12.58
CA HIS A 147 -2.80 -33.26 12.43
C HIS A 147 -3.95 -33.11 13.45
N PRO A 148 -5.14 -32.60 13.05
CA PRO A 148 -5.51 -32.17 11.70
C PRO A 148 -4.88 -30.82 11.29
N PRO A 149 -4.78 -30.50 9.99
CA PRO A 149 -4.24 -29.23 9.53
C PRO A 149 -5.04 -28.05 10.06
N THR A 150 -4.35 -27.03 10.52
CA THR A 150 -4.95 -25.80 11.08
C THR A 150 -4.60 -24.60 10.23
N SER A 151 -5.54 -23.68 10.05
CA SER A 151 -5.35 -22.51 9.20
C SER A 151 -5.92 -21.23 9.79
N ILE A 152 -5.36 -20.10 9.37
CA ILE A 152 -5.97 -18.77 9.46
C ILE A 152 -6.21 -18.21 8.07
N PHE A 153 -7.16 -17.28 7.97
CA PHE A 153 -7.54 -16.62 6.73
C PHE A 153 -7.21 -15.13 6.79
N LEU A 154 -6.69 -14.58 5.71
CA LEU A 154 -6.43 -13.17 5.54
C LEU A 154 -7.14 -12.66 4.29
N PHE A 155 -7.68 -11.45 4.36
CA PHE A 155 -8.30 -10.79 3.21
C PHE A 155 -7.38 -9.68 2.71
N LEU A 156 -6.91 -9.80 1.46
CA LEU A 156 -6.14 -8.76 0.80
C LEU A 156 -7.09 -7.82 0.04
N GLU A 157 -7.08 -6.55 0.43
CA GLU A 157 -7.72 -5.46 -0.30
C GLU A 157 -6.68 -4.64 -1.04
N VAL A 158 -6.89 -4.46 -2.35
CA VAL A 158 -5.99 -3.70 -3.21
C VAL A 158 -6.62 -2.36 -3.52
N VAL A 159 -5.96 -1.28 -3.08
CA VAL A 159 -6.44 0.09 -3.22
C VAL A 159 -5.58 0.89 -4.19
N GLU A 160 -6.18 1.87 -4.85
CA GLU A 160 -5.47 2.85 -5.66
C GLU A 160 -5.43 4.17 -4.91
N ALA A 161 -4.22 4.66 -4.61
CA ALA A 161 -4.04 5.94 -3.95
C ALA A 161 -4.25 7.09 -4.93
N SER A 162 -4.95 8.12 -4.49
CA SER A 162 -5.24 9.32 -5.29
C SER A 162 -5.10 10.57 -4.44
N ALA A 163 -4.47 11.60 -5.01
CA ALA A 163 -4.56 12.95 -4.49
C ALA A 163 -5.95 13.52 -4.78
N GLU A 164 -6.45 14.34 -3.88
CA GLU A 164 -7.69 15.09 -4.00
C GLU A 164 -7.41 16.54 -3.60
N ILE A 165 -7.89 17.50 -4.39
CA ILE A 165 -7.80 18.93 -4.05
C ILE A 165 -9.18 19.39 -3.58
N ASP A 166 -9.26 19.99 -2.40
CA ASP A 166 -10.52 20.38 -1.79
C ASP A 166 -11.24 21.46 -2.63
N GLY A 167 -12.51 21.21 -2.92
CA GLY A 167 -13.39 22.13 -3.64
C GLY A 167 -13.74 21.67 -5.07
N PRO A 168 -14.33 22.56 -5.88
CA PRO A 168 -14.70 22.26 -7.25
C PRO A 168 -13.47 22.13 -8.18
N ALA A 169 -13.65 21.46 -9.33
CA ALA A 169 -12.62 21.33 -10.36
C ALA A 169 -12.21 22.68 -11.00
N GLU A 170 -13.07 23.69 -10.90
CA GLU A 170 -12.81 25.06 -11.32
C GLU A 170 -13.05 26.03 -10.16
N LYS A 171 -12.03 26.84 -9.82
CA LYS A 171 -12.08 27.80 -8.72
C LYS A 171 -11.93 29.21 -9.25
N PHE A 172 -12.87 30.08 -8.90
CA PHE A 172 -12.91 31.47 -9.33
C PHE A 172 -12.47 32.37 -8.17
N VAL A 173 -11.48 33.23 -8.40
CA VAL A 173 -10.84 34.06 -7.37
C VAL A 173 -10.72 35.49 -7.90
N ARG A 174 -11.03 36.49 -7.07
CA ARG A 174 -10.89 37.90 -7.45
C ARG A 174 -9.41 38.33 -7.40
N PRO A 175 -8.94 39.20 -8.31
CA PRO A 175 -7.62 39.81 -8.19
C PRO A 175 -7.43 40.47 -6.81
N GLY A 176 -6.23 40.37 -6.27
CA GLY A 176 -5.86 40.87 -4.94
C GLY A 176 -6.32 40.01 -3.76
N SER A 177 -7.29 39.11 -3.94
CA SER A 177 -7.73 38.20 -2.89
C SER A 177 -6.78 37.02 -2.69
N THR A 178 -6.97 36.28 -1.61
CA THR A 178 -6.12 35.15 -1.26
C THR A 178 -6.60 33.86 -1.93
N LEU A 179 -5.71 33.17 -2.64
CA LEU A 179 -5.94 31.82 -3.15
C LEU A 179 -5.30 30.81 -2.19
N GLN A 180 -6.10 29.84 -1.74
CA GLN A 180 -5.65 28.70 -0.95
C GLN A 180 -6.15 27.42 -1.60
N LEU A 181 -5.26 26.45 -1.78
CA LEU A 181 -5.59 25.10 -2.25
C LEU A 181 -5.07 24.10 -1.21
N HIS A 182 -5.93 23.14 -0.86
CA HIS A 182 -5.57 22.04 0.03
C HIS A 182 -5.59 20.76 -0.77
N CYS A 183 -4.52 19.98 -0.69
CA CYS A 183 -4.43 18.67 -1.30
C CYS A 183 -4.23 17.60 -0.22
N GLN A 184 -4.98 16.51 -0.33
CA GLN A 184 -4.88 15.34 0.55
C GLN A 184 -4.70 14.08 -0.29
N VAL A 185 -3.81 13.17 0.13
CA VAL A 185 -3.67 11.86 -0.53
C VAL A 185 -4.51 10.82 0.20
N LYS A 186 -5.52 10.29 -0.49
CA LYS A 186 -6.42 9.24 0.01
C LYS A 186 -5.90 7.85 -0.35
N LYS A 187 -6.24 6.86 0.48
CA LYS A 187 -5.99 5.42 0.26
C LYS A 187 -4.50 5.05 0.05
N SER A 188 -3.59 5.90 0.49
CA SER A 188 -2.15 5.64 0.48
C SER A 188 -1.78 4.79 1.71
N THR A 189 -1.33 3.55 1.48
CA THR A 189 -0.88 2.64 2.55
C THR A 189 0.50 2.99 3.09
N GLU A 190 1.28 3.73 2.30
CA GLU A 190 2.63 4.18 2.65
C GLU A 190 2.70 5.71 2.66
N VAL A 191 3.68 6.28 3.36
CA VAL A 191 3.93 7.72 3.35
C VAL A 191 4.57 8.12 2.01
N PRO A 192 4.01 9.09 1.26
CA PRO A 192 4.63 9.58 0.04
C PRO A 192 6.01 10.17 0.31
N SER A 193 6.98 9.93 -0.56
CA SER A 193 8.32 10.53 -0.48
C SER A 193 8.30 12.03 -0.83
N TYR A 194 7.31 12.46 -1.61
CA TYR A 194 7.09 13.87 -1.93
C TYR A 194 5.61 14.14 -2.25
N LEU A 195 5.23 15.41 -2.11
CA LEU A 195 3.98 15.97 -2.58
C LEU A 195 4.27 17.35 -3.19
N PHE A 196 4.12 17.47 -4.50
CA PHE A 196 4.49 18.65 -5.27
C PHE A 196 3.29 19.31 -5.95
N TRP A 197 3.37 20.63 -6.05
CA TRP A 197 2.45 21.47 -6.78
C TRP A 197 3.06 21.88 -8.11
N PHE A 198 2.27 21.74 -9.16
CA PHE A 198 2.61 22.23 -10.50
C PHE A 198 1.59 23.26 -10.93
N HIS A 199 2.05 24.33 -11.57
CA HIS A 199 1.23 25.31 -12.26
C HIS A 199 1.60 25.27 -13.74
N ASN A 200 0.62 24.95 -14.61
CA ASN A 200 0.81 24.84 -16.06
C ASN A 200 2.07 24.02 -16.44
N PHE A 201 2.27 22.86 -15.80
CA PHE A 201 3.40 21.93 -15.99
C PHE A 201 4.74 22.32 -15.35
N ARG A 202 4.88 23.49 -14.75
CA ARG A 202 6.08 23.88 -13.98
C ARG A 202 5.87 23.61 -12.49
N MET A 203 6.84 22.99 -11.84
CA MET A 203 6.82 22.80 -10.38
C MET A 203 7.04 24.15 -9.68
N ILE A 204 6.22 24.45 -8.67
CA ILE A 204 6.18 25.77 -8.01
C ILE A 204 6.42 25.72 -6.49
N ASN A 205 6.81 24.57 -5.93
CA ASN A 205 7.00 24.41 -4.48
C ASN A 205 8.00 25.39 -3.85
N TYR A 206 8.96 25.89 -4.64
CA TYR A 206 10.03 26.78 -4.18
C TYR A 206 10.07 28.09 -5.01
N ASP A 207 8.99 28.41 -5.71
CA ASP A 207 8.96 29.55 -6.64
C ASP A 207 8.65 30.86 -5.92
N VAL A 208 9.69 31.52 -5.43
CA VAL A 208 9.58 32.80 -4.72
C VAL A 208 9.13 33.93 -5.65
N ASP A 209 9.49 33.88 -6.93
CA ASP A 209 9.16 34.91 -7.93
C ASP A 209 7.64 34.94 -8.21
N LEU A 210 7.00 33.76 -8.18
CA LEU A 210 5.54 33.64 -8.29
C LEU A 210 4.82 34.07 -7.00
N GLY A 211 5.54 34.25 -5.88
CA GLY A 211 4.95 34.65 -4.60
C GLY A 211 4.01 33.59 -4.01
N VAL A 212 4.31 32.31 -4.26
CA VAL A 212 3.55 31.18 -3.73
C VAL A 212 4.24 30.60 -2.51
N ASN A 213 3.44 30.23 -1.51
CA ASN A 213 3.92 29.55 -0.31
C ASN A 213 3.33 28.16 -0.27
N VAL A 214 4.17 27.14 -0.16
CA VAL A 214 3.74 25.75 -0.05
C VAL A 214 4.15 25.20 1.32
N SER A 215 3.18 24.65 2.05
CA SER A 215 3.40 23.90 3.29
C SER A 215 2.99 22.45 3.07
N THR A 216 3.85 21.49 3.37
CA THR A 216 3.59 20.06 3.11
C THR A 216 3.84 19.25 4.37
N ASP A 217 2.89 18.39 4.71
CA ASP A 217 2.97 17.42 5.79
C ASP A 217 2.84 16.02 5.18
N LEU A 218 3.99 15.36 4.96
CA LEU A 218 4.02 14.02 4.38
C LEU A 218 3.40 12.97 5.30
N THR A 219 3.52 13.13 6.62
CA THR A 219 2.99 12.19 7.61
C THR A 219 1.48 12.15 7.57
N ASN A 220 0.86 13.33 7.52
CA ASN A 220 -0.59 13.46 7.36
C ASN A 220 -1.05 13.31 5.91
N ARG A 221 -0.11 13.27 4.95
CA ARG A 221 -0.36 13.17 3.50
C ARG A 221 -1.12 14.39 2.96
N GLU A 222 -0.79 15.56 3.47
CA GLU A 222 -1.45 16.82 3.14
C GLU A 222 -0.48 17.87 2.61
N SER A 223 -0.96 18.77 1.77
CA SER A 223 -0.20 19.93 1.32
C SER A 223 -1.11 21.12 1.04
N TRP A 224 -0.64 22.29 1.45
CA TRP A 224 -1.32 23.55 1.32
C TRP A 224 -0.52 24.47 0.41
N LEU A 225 -1.18 24.97 -0.64
CA LEU A 225 -0.65 26.03 -1.49
C LEU A 225 -1.37 27.33 -1.18
N TYR A 226 -0.61 28.38 -0.93
CA TYR A 226 -1.10 29.69 -0.54
C TYR A 226 -0.53 30.79 -1.45
N VAL A 227 -1.42 31.63 -1.98
CA VAL A 227 -1.07 32.83 -2.75
C VAL A 227 -1.75 34.01 -2.06
N PRO A 228 -1.00 34.84 -1.29
CA PRO A 228 -1.59 35.90 -0.48
C PRO A 228 -2.40 36.92 -1.30
N ARG A 229 -1.87 37.30 -2.47
CA ARG A 229 -2.49 38.22 -3.43
C ARG A 229 -2.55 37.60 -4.82
N ALA A 230 -3.74 37.15 -5.21
CA ALA A 230 -4.03 36.59 -6.52
C ALA A 230 -3.86 37.66 -7.62
N LEU A 231 -3.22 37.29 -8.72
CA LEU A 231 -2.98 38.12 -9.90
C LEU A 231 -3.29 37.28 -11.12
N ASP A 232 -3.54 37.91 -12.27
CA ASP A 232 -3.95 37.20 -13.48
C ASP A 232 -2.94 36.11 -13.90
N ARG A 233 -1.64 36.33 -13.64
CA ARG A 233 -0.56 35.34 -13.87
C ARG A 233 -0.69 34.04 -13.05
N HIS A 234 -1.42 34.07 -11.94
CA HIS A 234 -1.68 32.89 -11.13
C HIS A 234 -2.86 32.08 -11.69
N SER A 235 -3.57 32.55 -12.72
CA SER A 235 -4.59 31.74 -13.40
C SER A 235 -3.95 30.55 -14.09
N GLY A 236 -4.66 29.43 -14.14
CA GLY A 236 -4.22 28.23 -14.86
C GLY A 236 -4.48 26.95 -14.10
N ASN A 237 -3.85 25.88 -14.58
CA ASN A 237 -4.04 24.53 -14.05
C ASN A 237 -3.05 24.25 -12.91
N TYR A 238 -3.58 24.05 -11.72
CA TYR A 238 -2.83 23.60 -10.56
C TYR A 238 -2.96 22.08 -10.41
N THR A 239 -1.83 21.38 -10.39
CA THR A 239 -1.77 19.92 -10.18
C THR A 239 -1.08 19.62 -8.87
N CYS A 240 -1.71 18.81 -8.02
CA CYS A 240 -1.09 18.19 -6.86
C CYS A 240 -0.64 16.78 -7.22
N LYS A 241 0.65 16.49 -7.06
CA LYS A 241 1.24 15.19 -7.43
C LYS A 241 2.06 14.62 -6.27
N ALA A 242 1.70 13.42 -5.84
CA ALA A 242 2.48 12.64 -4.87
C ALA A 242 3.30 11.54 -5.56
N SER A 243 4.30 10.99 -4.86
CA SER A 243 5.17 9.94 -5.40
C SER A 243 4.48 8.61 -5.66
N ASN A 244 3.47 8.29 -4.86
CA ASN A 244 2.78 7.01 -4.84
C ASN A 244 1.26 7.16 -5.04
N ALA A 245 0.78 8.25 -5.64
CA ALA A 245 -0.66 8.43 -5.87
C ALA A 245 -0.95 9.08 -7.22
N GLN A 246 -2.16 8.83 -7.74
CA GLN A 246 -2.67 9.53 -8.92
C GLN A 246 -2.82 11.03 -8.62
N PRO A 247 -2.41 11.94 -9.52
CA PRO A 247 -2.45 13.37 -9.26
C PRO A 247 -3.88 13.95 -9.39
N ALA A 248 -4.18 14.97 -8.61
CA ALA A 248 -5.40 15.78 -8.74
C ALA A 248 -5.10 17.11 -9.42
N ARG A 249 -6.12 17.69 -10.06
CA ARG A 249 -6.02 18.96 -10.79
C ARG A 249 -7.19 19.86 -10.47
N VAL A 250 -6.93 21.16 -10.42
CA VAL A 250 -7.93 22.23 -10.33
C VAL A 250 -7.53 23.36 -11.27
N TYR A 251 -8.49 23.88 -12.01
CA TYR A 251 -8.26 25.07 -12.82
C TYR A 251 -8.68 26.31 -12.02
N VAL A 252 -7.77 27.28 -11.89
CA VAL A 252 -8.05 28.52 -11.17
C VAL A 252 -8.20 29.67 -12.17
N HIS A 253 -9.32 30.37 -12.06
CA HIS A 253 -9.62 31.57 -12.82
C HIS A 253 -9.46 32.80 -11.91
N ILE A 254 -8.54 33.69 -12.27
CA ILE A 254 -8.40 35.01 -11.64
C ILE A 254 -8.81 36.06 -12.66
N PHE A 255 -9.89 36.77 -12.36
CA PHE A 255 -10.46 37.78 -13.24
C PHE A 255 -11.24 38.79 -12.41
N ASN A 256 -11.22 40.05 -12.85
CA ASN A 256 -12.01 41.09 -12.22
C ASN A 256 -13.47 40.94 -12.67
N GLY A 257 -14.25 40.19 -11.89
CA GLY A 257 -15.62 39.85 -12.23
C GLY A 257 -16.59 40.99 -11.93
N ASP A 258 -17.03 41.69 -12.99
CA ASP A 258 -18.29 42.45 -12.98
C ASP A 258 -19.50 41.58 -13.36
N ASN A 259 -19.37 40.26 -13.58
CA ASN A 259 -20.54 39.39 -13.80
C ASN A 259 -20.27 37.89 -13.49
N PRO A 260 -20.68 37.37 -12.32
CA PRO A 260 -20.72 35.92 -12.06
C PRO A 260 -22.00 35.24 -12.60
N ALA A 261 -22.94 35.98 -13.18
CA ALA A 261 -24.27 35.47 -13.58
C ALA A 261 -24.35 34.85 -14.99
N ALA A 262 -23.30 34.95 -15.83
CA ALA A 262 -23.37 34.48 -17.22
C ALA A 262 -23.01 32.99 -17.40
N MET A 263 -22.48 32.30 -16.38
CA MET A 263 -22.04 30.91 -16.51
C MET A 263 -23.13 29.85 -16.24
N GLN A 264 -24.33 30.26 -15.81
CA GLN A 264 -25.43 29.32 -15.50
C GLN A 264 -26.61 29.34 -16.48
N HIS A 265 -26.53 30.05 -17.60
CA HIS A 265 -27.57 29.97 -18.63
C HIS A 265 -27.12 29.10 -19.81
N SER A 266 -27.20 27.78 -19.63
CA SER A 266 -27.53 26.90 -20.75
C SER A 266 -28.71 26.01 -20.36
N LEU A 267 -29.75 26.02 -21.20
CA LEU A 267 -30.99 25.24 -21.15
C LEU A 267 -32.16 25.77 -20.30
N ALA A 268 -32.62 26.99 -20.57
CA ALA A 268 -34.04 27.34 -20.38
C ALA A 268 -34.50 28.53 -21.24
N SER A 269 -34.27 28.54 -22.56
CA SER A 269 -35.10 29.35 -23.47
C SER A 269 -34.92 28.95 -24.95
N THR A 270 -35.52 27.81 -25.33
CA THR A 270 -36.01 27.63 -26.71
C THR A 270 -37.23 26.73 -26.69
N ARG A 271 -38.28 27.12 -25.94
CA ARG A 271 -39.58 26.43 -25.96
C ARG A 271 -40.58 27.04 -26.94
N SER A 272 -40.11 27.80 -27.94
CA SER A 272 -40.97 28.50 -28.90
C SER A 272 -40.49 28.43 -30.36
N THR A 273 -39.83 27.34 -30.76
CA THR A 273 -39.58 27.06 -32.20
C THR A 273 -40.13 25.71 -32.63
N PHE A 274 -40.18 24.71 -31.74
CA PHE A 274 -40.73 23.38 -32.07
C PHE A 274 -42.24 23.38 -32.37
N LEU A 275 -43.04 24.14 -31.62
CA LEU A 275 -44.49 24.27 -31.89
C LEU A 275 -44.76 25.00 -33.21
N ALA A 276 -43.94 26.01 -33.55
CA ALA A 276 -44.06 26.74 -34.81
C ALA A 276 -43.68 25.86 -36.02
N THR A 277 -42.65 25.01 -35.90
CA THR A 277 -42.26 24.09 -36.98
C THR A 277 -43.27 22.96 -37.20
N LEU A 278 -43.90 22.44 -36.13
CA LEU A 278 -44.96 21.44 -36.24
C LEU A 278 -46.24 22.05 -36.85
N ALA A 279 -46.60 23.28 -36.47
CA ALA A 279 -47.72 23.99 -37.07
C ALA A 279 -47.52 24.23 -38.57
N TRP A 280 -46.32 24.63 -39.00
CA TRP A 280 -45.98 24.80 -40.43
C TRP A 280 -46.05 23.50 -41.22
N LEU A 281 -45.58 22.38 -40.66
CA LEU A 281 -45.66 21.07 -41.32
C LEU A 281 -47.12 20.61 -41.46
N ILE A 282 -47.96 20.78 -40.43
CA ILE A 282 -49.38 20.43 -40.50
C ILE A 282 -50.12 21.29 -41.52
N ILE A 283 -49.85 22.61 -41.58
CA ILE A 283 -50.46 23.50 -42.57
C ILE A 283 -50.07 23.09 -43.99
N SER A 284 -48.80 22.73 -44.23
CA SER A 284 -48.35 22.26 -45.55
C SER A 284 -48.99 20.92 -45.97
N ALA A 285 -49.19 20.00 -45.02
CA ALA A 285 -49.85 18.72 -45.26
C ALA A 285 -51.35 18.88 -45.56
N VAL A 286 -52.02 19.84 -44.91
CA VAL A 286 -53.44 20.14 -45.20
C VAL A 286 -53.59 20.80 -46.57
N GLN A 287 -52.71 21.75 -46.93
CA GLN A 287 -52.76 22.40 -48.24
C GLN A 287 -52.56 21.41 -49.40
N THR A 288 -51.60 20.49 -49.27
CA THR A 288 -51.35 19.46 -50.28
C THR A 288 -52.49 18.44 -50.40
N SER A 289 -53.18 18.13 -49.30
CA SER A 289 -54.40 17.30 -49.33
C SER A 289 -55.56 18.00 -50.05
N ILE A 290 -55.77 19.30 -49.80
CA ILE A 290 -56.81 20.09 -50.47
C ILE A 290 -56.53 20.23 -51.97
N ASP A 291 -55.28 20.50 -52.36
CA ASP A 291 -54.88 20.55 -53.78
C ASP A 291 -55.04 19.20 -54.49
N SER A 292 -54.90 18.08 -53.78
CA SER A 292 -55.15 16.74 -54.34
C SER A 292 -56.63 16.45 -54.58
N GLN A 293 -57.54 17.03 -53.77
CA GLN A 293 -58.99 16.88 -53.92
C GLN A 293 -59.57 17.80 -55.02
N LEU A 294 -58.97 18.99 -55.23
CA LEU A 294 -59.36 19.92 -56.30
C LEU A 294 -58.90 19.49 -57.70
N ARG A 295 -58.00 18.50 -57.82
CA ARG A 295 -57.59 17.91 -59.12
C ARG A 295 -58.43 16.72 -59.56
N ILE A 296 -59.45 16.33 -58.79
CA ILE A 296 -60.34 15.19 -59.08
C ILE A 296 -61.74 15.65 -59.56
N PHE A 297 -61.95 16.95 -59.76
CA PHE A 297 -63.14 17.50 -60.43
C PHE A 297 -62.77 18.32 -61.67
#